data_AF-A0A9E8SIV8-F1
#
_entry.id   AF-A0A9E8SIV8-F1
#
_cell.length_a   1.000
_cell.length_b   1.000
_cell.length_c   1.000
_cell.angle_alpha   90.00
_cell.angle_beta   90.00
_cell.angle_gamma   90.00
#
_symmetry.space_group_name_H-M   'P 1'
#
loop_
_entity.id
_entity.type
_entity.pdbx_description
1 polymer ?
#
loop_
_entity_poly.entity_id
_entity_poly.type
_entity_poly.pdbx_seq_one_letter_code
_entity_poly.pdbx_strand_id
1 'polypeptide(L)'
;MKNSKRIKIRTVIKRSFVVLGGLLFFLGIVLAWIRFGFIKKTVWSISIYTGSNSYSFSPHPLVKKHPVLQASDAVDVPAFFLSDPFMVQHNNKWFMFFEVFNKLSQQGDVGLATSHDGVVWHYEKIVLDEPFHLSFPCVFKWKGCFYMVPESRGAHSVRLYQATKFPYHWTFVAELLTGDYADPSLIFKDGRWWLFVLNPGDKLALYYAGDLQGPWTEHPASPLITGDKKISRPGGRLTMFREKIIRYAQMGVPTYGGGLRAFQIDELTTTTYREHELPQSPILSGSGKGWNAKGMHHIDPHQIKTNEWIACVDGKTRVKVFDGKDRIDRMVQKVKKFIK
;
A
#
# COMPACT_ATOMS: atom_id res chain seq x y z
N MET A 1 38.29 15.04 68.56
CA MET A 1 36.94 15.07 67.94
C MET A 1 36.81 15.84 66.61
N LYS A 2 37.62 16.87 66.29
CA LYS A 2 37.49 17.65 65.03
C LYS A 2 37.86 16.90 63.73
N ASN A 3 38.81 15.96 63.75
CA ASN A 3 39.24 15.23 62.55
C ASN A 3 38.23 14.16 62.06
N SER A 4 37.52 13.48 62.96
CA SER A 4 36.51 12.47 62.61
C SER A 4 35.29 13.08 61.89
N LYS A 5 34.84 14.27 62.30
CA LYS A 5 33.76 15.02 61.62
C LYS A 5 34.18 15.49 60.22
N ARG A 6 35.41 15.97 60.03
CA ARG A 6 35.93 16.38 58.70
C ARG A 6 36.04 15.21 57.71
N ILE A 7 36.44 14.02 58.17
CA ILE A 7 36.53 12.82 57.34
C ILE A 7 35.13 12.35 56.92
N LYS A 8 34.15 12.29 57.84
CA LYS A 8 32.76 11.94 57.52
C LYS A 8 32.14 12.90 56.49
N ILE A 9 32.37 14.21 56.63
CA ILE A 9 31.86 15.21 55.68
C ILE A 9 32.49 15.04 54.30
N ARG A 10 33.81 14.82 54.20
CA ARG A 10 34.48 14.57 52.92
C ARG A 10 33.98 13.31 52.21
N THR A 11 33.68 12.25 52.96
CA THR A 11 33.15 10.99 52.42
C THR A 11 31.70 11.14 51.93
N VAL A 12 30.86 11.87 52.68
CA VAL A 12 29.49 12.18 52.25
C VAL A 12 29.49 13.03 50.99
N ILE A 13 30.32 14.09 50.93
CA ILE A 13 30.45 14.94 49.75
C ILE A 13 30.93 14.12 48.53
N LYS A 14 31.95 13.27 48.68
CA LYS A 14 32.41 12.38 47.59
C LYS A 14 31.32 11.43 47.11
N ARG A 15 30.54 10.82 48.02
CA ARG A 15 29.40 9.95 47.65
C ARG A 15 28.30 10.73 46.93
N SER A 16 28.00 11.95 47.37
CA SER A 16 27.02 12.82 46.68
C SER A 16 27.49 13.22 45.27
N PHE A 17 28.77 13.50 45.07
CA PHE A 17 29.32 13.77 43.72
C PHE A 17 29.29 12.54 42.80
N VAL A 18 29.54 11.34 43.34
CA VAL A 18 29.45 10.09 42.56
C VAL A 18 27.99 9.78 42.18
N VAL A 19 27.05 9.97 43.10
CA VAL A 19 25.61 9.79 42.83
C VAL A 19 25.11 10.83 41.83
N LEU A 20 25.51 12.10 41.98
CA LEU A 20 25.16 13.17 41.05
C LEU A 20 25.77 12.95 39.66
N GLY A 21 27.03 12.50 39.60
CA GLY A 21 27.69 12.12 38.35
C GLY A 21 27.01 10.94 37.65
N GLY A 22 26.59 9.92 38.41
CA GLY A 22 25.80 8.80 37.90
C GLY A 22 24.43 9.22 37.37
N LEU A 23 23.73 10.11 38.09
CA LEU A 23 22.45 10.69 37.65
C LEU A 23 22.59 11.52 36.38
N LEU A 24 23.62 12.36 36.27
CA LEU A 24 23.90 13.15 35.07
C LEU A 24 24.29 12.27 33.88
N PHE A 25 25.01 11.17 34.11
CA PHE A 25 25.33 10.19 33.08
C PHE A 25 24.08 9.45 32.57
N PHE A 26 23.21 8.99 33.48
CA PHE A 26 21.93 8.39 33.12
C PHE A 26 21.00 9.37 32.40
N LEU A 27 20.94 10.62 32.86
CA LEU A 27 20.18 11.69 32.19
C LEU A 27 20.75 11.95 30.79
N GLY A 28 22.07 11.97 30.63
CA GLY A 28 22.74 12.07 29.33
C GLY A 28 22.39 10.91 28.38
N ILE A 29 22.33 9.67 28.89
CA ILE A 29 21.89 8.51 28.12
C ILE A 29 20.43 8.64 27.71
N VAL A 30 19.52 9.02 28.63
CA VAL A 30 18.10 9.22 28.34
C VAL A 30 17.88 10.34 27.33
N LEU A 31 18.61 11.45 27.46
CA LEU A 31 18.56 12.57 26.51
C LEU A 31 19.11 12.16 25.13
N ALA A 32 20.20 11.37 25.09
CA ALA A 32 20.68 10.77 23.84
C ALA A 32 19.65 9.78 23.24
N TRP A 33 18.94 9.03 24.08
CA TRP A 33 17.86 8.12 23.70
C TRP A 33 16.68 8.86 23.06
N ILE A 34 16.25 9.97 23.67
CA ILE A 34 15.19 10.83 23.15
C ILE A 34 15.66 11.54 21.86
N ARG A 35 16.94 11.96 21.79
CA ARG A 35 17.48 12.69 20.65
C ARG A 35 17.78 11.81 19.43
N PHE A 36 18.22 10.57 19.64
CA PHE A 36 18.64 9.65 18.58
C PHE A 36 17.71 8.44 18.38
N GLY A 37 16.66 8.30 19.20
CA GLY A 37 15.70 7.20 19.12
C GLY A 37 14.63 7.38 18.04
N PHE A 38 14.49 8.56 17.44
CA PHE A 38 13.51 8.78 16.38
C PHE A 38 14.11 8.55 14.99
N ILE A 39 13.50 7.64 14.23
CA ILE A 39 13.80 7.43 12.81
C ILE A 39 12.64 7.93 11.96
N LYS A 40 12.94 8.40 10.75
CA LYS A 40 11.91 8.75 9.76
C LYS A 40 11.51 7.47 9.03
N LYS A 41 10.26 7.06 9.16
CA LYS A 41 9.71 5.97 8.35
C LYS A 41 8.69 6.52 7.37
N THR A 42 8.57 5.85 6.23
CA THR A 42 7.56 6.12 5.21
C THR A 42 6.27 5.44 5.63
N VAL A 43 5.15 6.15 5.55
CA VAL A 43 3.82 5.61 5.80
C VAL A 43 2.88 5.97 4.65
N TRP A 44 1.93 5.07 4.41
CA TRP A 44 0.84 5.21 3.47
C TRP A 44 -0.48 5.37 4.22
N SER A 45 -1.42 6.09 3.62
CA SER A 45 -2.77 6.28 4.11
C SER A 45 -3.70 6.50 2.93
N ILE A 46 -5.00 6.29 3.13
CA ILE A 46 -5.99 6.24 2.04
C ILE A 46 -6.93 7.43 2.12
N SER A 47 -7.32 7.94 0.95
CA SER A 47 -8.23 9.07 0.81
C SER A 47 -9.17 8.90 -0.38
N ILE A 48 -10.20 9.74 -0.43
CA ILE A 48 -11.16 9.79 -1.54
C ILE A 48 -10.97 11.04 -2.38
N TYR A 49 -10.97 10.84 -3.68
CA TYR A 49 -10.88 11.86 -4.72
C TYR A 49 -12.14 11.81 -5.59
N THR A 50 -12.46 12.91 -6.25
CA THR A 50 -13.54 13.03 -7.22
C THR A 50 -12.99 13.55 -8.54
N GLY A 51 -13.69 13.29 -9.65
CA GLY A 51 -13.24 13.66 -10.97
C GLY A 51 -14.37 13.78 -11.98
N SER A 52 -14.10 14.46 -13.09
CA SER A 52 -15.03 14.55 -14.22
C SER A 52 -14.85 13.41 -15.23
N ASN A 53 -13.73 12.69 -15.16
CA ASN A 53 -13.39 11.54 -16.00
C ASN A 53 -12.43 10.61 -15.24
N SER A 54 -12.00 9.54 -15.90
CA SER A 54 -11.14 8.50 -15.31
C SER A 54 -9.66 8.89 -15.16
N TYR A 55 -9.25 10.12 -15.42
CA TYR A 55 -7.84 10.54 -15.31
C TYR A 55 -7.66 12.00 -14.87
N SER A 56 -8.71 12.62 -14.33
CA SER A 56 -8.71 13.99 -13.84
C SER A 56 -9.37 14.02 -12.47
N PHE A 57 -8.54 13.95 -11.43
CA PHE A 57 -8.98 13.78 -10.05
C PHE A 57 -8.47 14.89 -9.14
N SER A 58 -9.29 15.26 -8.16
CA SER A 58 -8.95 16.19 -7.09
C SER A 58 -9.51 15.67 -5.76
N PRO A 59 -9.01 16.15 -4.60
CA PRO A 59 -9.55 15.75 -3.30
C PRO A 59 -11.06 15.96 -3.24
N HIS A 60 -11.80 14.96 -2.77
CA HIS A 60 -13.25 15.01 -2.75
C HIS A 60 -13.74 16.14 -1.80
N PRO A 61 -14.58 17.09 -2.26
CA PRO A 61 -14.90 18.30 -1.50
C PRO A 61 -15.70 18.04 -0.21
N LEU A 62 -16.46 16.94 -0.16
CA LEU A 62 -17.19 16.52 1.06
C LEU A 62 -16.29 15.83 2.11
N VAL A 63 -15.05 15.46 1.77
CA VAL A 63 -14.12 14.89 2.75
C VAL A 63 -13.57 16.03 3.62
N LYS A 64 -14.02 16.08 4.87
CA LYS A 64 -13.63 17.15 5.82
C LYS A 64 -12.16 17.06 6.24
N LYS A 65 -11.58 15.86 6.25
CA LYS A 65 -10.21 15.60 6.70
C LYS A 65 -9.60 14.48 5.88
N HIS A 66 -8.40 14.73 5.39
CA HIS A 66 -7.56 13.73 4.74
C HIS A 66 -6.41 13.30 5.67
N PRO A 67 -6.02 12.01 5.69
CA PRO A 67 -6.64 10.87 4.99
C PRO A 67 -7.98 10.47 5.61
N VAL A 68 -8.77 9.63 4.91
CA VAL A 68 -10.02 9.05 5.45
C VAL A 68 -9.76 7.76 6.24
N LEU A 69 -8.67 7.06 5.93
CA LEU A 69 -8.20 5.88 6.65
C LEU A 69 -6.67 5.94 6.79
N GLN A 70 -6.17 5.58 7.96
CA GLN A 70 -4.75 5.55 8.33
C GLN A 70 -4.48 4.40 9.32
N ALA A 71 -3.21 4.12 9.59
CA ALA A 71 -2.79 2.97 10.41
C ALA A 71 -3.40 2.89 11.82
N SER A 72 -3.93 4.00 12.37
CA SER A 72 -4.57 3.99 13.71
C SER A 72 -6.03 3.54 13.68
N ASP A 73 -6.63 3.46 12.49
CA ASP A 73 -8.01 3.00 12.33
C ASP A 73 -8.10 1.46 12.32
N ALA A 74 -7.01 0.77 11.99
CA ALA A 74 -6.92 -0.69 12.13
C ALA A 74 -6.76 -1.05 13.61
N VAL A 75 -7.83 -1.58 14.21
CA VAL A 75 -7.92 -1.84 15.66
C VAL A 75 -7.69 -3.29 16.06
N ASP A 76 -7.81 -4.23 15.12
CA ASP A 76 -7.62 -5.68 15.32
C ASP A 76 -6.18 -6.13 15.07
N VAL A 77 -5.38 -5.33 14.37
CA VAL A 77 -3.93 -5.55 14.16
C VAL A 77 -3.13 -4.27 14.39
N PRO A 78 -1.88 -4.36 14.90
CA PRO A 78 -1.02 -3.20 15.02
C PRO A 78 -0.47 -2.78 13.65
N ALA A 79 -1.24 -2.02 12.88
CA ALA A 79 -0.86 -1.61 11.54
C ALA A 79 0.26 -0.56 11.54
N PHE A 80 1.12 -0.60 10.51
CA PHE A 80 2.17 0.37 10.23
C PHE A 80 1.72 1.41 9.19
N PHE A 81 1.02 0.99 8.15
CA PHE A 81 0.38 1.84 7.15
C PHE A 81 -0.77 1.08 6.46
N LEU A 82 -1.56 1.83 5.67
CA LEU A 82 -2.60 1.31 4.78
C LEU A 82 -2.32 1.76 3.34
N SER A 83 -2.40 0.88 2.35
CA SER A 83 -2.06 1.14 0.93
C SER A 83 -2.93 0.34 -0.05
N ASP A 84 -2.80 0.65 -1.34
CA ASP A 84 -3.45 -0.06 -2.44
C ASP A 84 -4.96 -0.27 -2.32
N PRO A 85 -5.75 0.81 -2.14
CA PRO A 85 -7.19 0.67 -1.97
C PRO A 85 -7.91 0.33 -3.28
N PHE A 86 -8.71 -0.74 -3.25
CA PHE A 86 -9.73 -1.07 -4.24
C PHE A 86 -11.11 -1.05 -3.63
N MET A 87 -12.09 -0.50 -4.33
CA MET A 87 -13.47 -0.47 -3.88
C MET A 87 -14.44 -1.14 -4.85
N VAL A 88 -15.60 -1.51 -4.31
CA VAL A 88 -16.75 -2.00 -5.07
C VAL A 88 -18.02 -1.53 -4.39
N GLN A 89 -19.03 -1.24 -5.20
CA GLN A 89 -20.37 -0.91 -4.70
C GLN A 89 -21.28 -2.14 -4.75
N HIS A 90 -22.00 -2.40 -3.68
CA HIS A 90 -23.03 -3.44 -3.62
C HIS A 90 -24.16 -3.02 -2.68
N ASN A 91 -25.42 -3.15 -3.13
CA ASN A 91 -26.62 -2.82 -2.35
C ASN A 91 -26.56 -1.43 -1.70
N ASN A 92 -26.21 -0.40 -2.48
CA ASN A 92 -26.06 1.00 -2.04
C ASN A 92 -25.05 1.20 -0.89
N LYS A 93 -24.09 0.29 -0.75
CA LYS A 93 -22.98 0.38 0.20
C LYS A 93 -21.66 0.19 -0.54
N TRP A 94 -20.67 0.98 -0.16
CA TRP A 94 -19.30 0.86 -0.64
C TRP A 94 -18.49 -0.03 0.29
N PHE A 95 -17.67 -0.87 -0.30
CA PHE A 95 -16.70 -1.73 0.37
C PHE A 95 -15.33 -1.42 -0.22
N MET A 96 -14.33 -1.19 0.63
CA MET A 96 -12.95 -0.95 0.22
C MET A 96 -12.04 -1.98 0.86
N PHE A 97 -11.21 -2.61 0.03
CA PHE A 97 -10.20 -3.58 0.38
C PHE A 97 -8.83 -2.95 0.14
N PHE A 98 -7.90 -3.14 1.06
CA PHE A 98 -6.59 -2.49 1.02
C PHE A 98 -5.55 -3.31 1.78
N GLU A 99 -4.28 -3.08 1.48
CA GLU A 99 -3.17 -3.60 2.26
C GLU A 99 -3.16 -2.96 3.66
N VAL A 100 -3.05 -3.81 4.68
CA VAL A 100 -2.71 -3.43 6.05
C VAL A 100 -1.34 -4.02 6.36
N PHE A 101 -0.30 -3.18 6.44
CA PHE A 101 1.03 -3.68 6.81
C PHE A 101 1.11 -3.92 8.32
N ASN A 102 1.13 -5.17 8.74
CA ASN A 102 1.12 -5.58 10.14
C ASN A 102 2.52 -5.47 10.76
N LYS A 103 2.65 -4.69 11.84
CA LYS A 103 3.94 -4.46 12.52
C LYS A 103 4.53 -5.71 13.16
N LEU A 104 3.71 -6.67 13.57
CA LEU A 104 4.20 -7.86 14.28
C LEU A 104 4.72 -8.91 13.32
N SER A 105 3.93 -9.26 12.31
CA SER A 105 4.31 -10.25 11.28
C SER A 105 5.25 -9.68 10.22
N GLN A 106 5.33 -8.35 10.07
CA GLN A 106 6.10 -7.67 9.01
C GLN A 106 5.63 -8.04 7.59
N GLN A 107 4.34 -8.31 7.42
CA GLN A 107 3.72 -8.57 6.12
C GLN A 107 2.45 -7.73 5.93
N GLY A 108 1.95 -7.70 4.70
CA GLY A 108 0.66 -7.11 4.35
C GLY A 108 -0.44 -8.16 4.46
N ASP A 109 -1.56 -7.76 5.05
CA ASP A 109 -2.82 -8.51 5.11
C ASP A 109 -3.91 -7.66 4.42
N VAL A 110 -5.05 -8.24 4.03
CA VAL A 110 -6.14 -7.45 3.40
C VAL A 110 -7.16 -7.00 4.45
N GLY A 111 -7.24 -5.69 4.64
CA GLY A 111 -8.25 -5.03 5.46
C GLY A 111 -9.53 -4.71 4.68
N LEU A 112 -10.62 -4.52 5.41
CA LEU A 112 -11.90 -4.05 4.90
C LEU A 112 -12.31 -2.74 5.59
N ALA A 113 -12.82 -1.80 4.82
CA ALA A 113 -13.59 -0.66 5.33
C ALA A 113 -14.90 -0.52 4.55
N THR A 114 -15.90 0.12 5.17
CA THR A 114 -17.18 0.37 4.51
C THR A 114 -17.63 1.82 4.60
N SER A 115 -18.49 2.21 3.65
CA SER A 115 -19.07 3.55 3.56
C SER A 115 -20.46 3.49 2.93
N HIS A 116 -21.37 4.37 3.37
CA HIS A 116 -22.70 4.52 2.74
C HIS A 116 -22.69 5.57 1.63
N ASP A 117 -21.84 6.59 1.72
CA ASP A 117 -21.81 7.75 0.83
C ASP A 117 -20.54 7.81 -0.05
N GLY A 118 -19.57 6.92 0.19
CA GLY A 118 -18.27 6.92 -0.46
C GLY A 118 -17.29 7.97 0.10
N VAL A 119 -17.69 8.74 1.11
CA VAL A 119 -16.94 9.88 1.67
C VAL A 119 -16.47 9.58 3.09
N VAL A 120 -17.36 9.08 3.94
CA VAL A 120 -17.06 8.70 5.33
C VAL A 120 -16.83 7.20 5.40
N TRP A 121 -15.64 6.80 5.82
CA TRP A 121 -15.20 5.41 5.83
C TRP A 121 -14.95 4.90 7.24
N HIS A 122 -15.36 3.66 7.49
CA HIS A 122 -15.16 2.98 8.76
C HIS A 122 -14.39 1.68 8.53
N TYR A 123 -13.25 1.54 9.20
CA TYR A 123 -12.53 0.28 9.26
C TYR A 123 -13.41 -0.80 9.90
N GLU A 124 -13.37 -2.01 9.34
CA GLU A 124 -14.09 -3.18 9.85
C GLU A 124 -13.10 -4.13 10.52
N LYS A 125 -12.30 -4.85 9.72
CA LYS A 125 -11.34 -5.87 10.17
C LYS A 125 -10.46 -6.36 9.01
N ILE A 126 -9.46 -7.17 9.33
CA ILE A 126 -8.77 -8.04 8.36
C ILE A 126 -9.75 -9.11 7.85
N VAL A 127 -9.78 -9.30 6.53
CA VAL A 127 -10.67 -10.25 5.82
C VAL A 127 -9.93 -11.30 5.00
N LEU A 128 -8.63 -11.12 4.76
CA LEU A 128 -7.76 -12.13 4.19
C LEU A 128 -6.37 -12.00 4.81
N ASP A 129 -5.89 -13.09 5.40
CA ASP A 129 -4.57 -13.25 6.03
C ASP A 129 -4.03 -14.61 5.56
N GLU A 130 -2.77 -14.62 5.15
CA GLU A 130 -2.09 -15.75 4.53
C GLU A 130 -0.66 -15.84 5.10
N PRO A 131 0.06 -16.98 5.00
CA PRO A 131 1.43 -17.08 5.51
C PRO A 131 2.48 -16.33 4.66
N PHE A 132 2.04 -15.43 3.78
CA PHE A 132 2.85 -14.62 2.88
C PHE A 132 2.22 -13.23 2.73
N HIS A 133 3.04 -12.27 2.26
CA HIS A 133 2.63 -10.89 2.06
C HIS A 133 1.53 -10.75 0.99
N LEU A 134 0.46 -10.04 1.33
CA LEU A 134 -0.64 -9.64 0.46
C LEU A 134 -0.67 -8.11 0.31
N SER A 135 -0.79 -7.63 -0.91
CA SER A 135 -1.08 -6.22 -1.23
C SER A 135 -1.95 -6.15 -2.48
N PHE A 136 -2.22 -4.94 -3.00
CA PHE A 136 -2.94 -4.75 -4.27
C PHE A 136 -4.21 -5.62 -4.45
N PRO A 137 -5.18 -5.63 -3.50
CA PRO A 137 -6.31 -6.55 -3.51
C PRO A 137 -7.37 -6.20 -4.56
N CYS A 138 -7.10 -6.46 -5.84
CA CYS A 138 -7.97 -6.08 -6.95
C CYS A 138 -9.32 -6.82 -6.87
N VAL A 139 -10.32 -6.18 -6.24
CA VAL A 139 -11.66 -6.74 -6.04
C VAL A 139 -12.57 -6.40 -7.22
N PHE A 140 -13.42 -7.33 -7.65
CA PHE A 140 -14.41 -7.09 -8.70
C PHE A 140 -15.60 -8.07 -8.59
N LYS A 141 -16.70 -7.72 -9.26
CA LYS A 141 -17.88 -8.59 -9.38
C LYS A 141 -17.91 -9.23 -10.77
N TRP A 142 -18.10 -10.54 -10.83
CA TRP A 142 -18.22 -11.29 -12.08
C TRP A 142 -19.24 -12.41 -11.94
N LYS A 143 -20.14 -12.54 -12.93
CA LYS A 143 -21.21 -13.57 -12.96
C LYS A 143 -21.94 -13.73 -11.59
N GLY A 144 -22.26 -12.62 -10.94
CA GLY A 144 -22.98 -12.59 -9.67
C GLY A 144 -22.12 -12.81 -8.41
N CYS A 145 -20.87 -13.26 -8.56
CA CYS A 145 -19.94 -13.51 -7.45
C CYS A 145 -18.92 -12.38 -7.30
N PHE A 146 -18.33 -12.26 -6.11
CA PHE A 146 -17.21 -11.36 -5.85
C PHE A 146 -15.91 -12.13 -5.87
N TYR A 147 -14.92 -11.55 -6.54
CA TYR A 147 -13.58 -12.09 -6.69
C TYR A 147 -12.55 -11.05 -6.28
N MET A 148 -11.38 -11.52 -5.86
CA MET A 148 -10.24 -10.71 -5.50
C MET A 148 -8.96 -11.34 -6.06
N VAL A 149 -8.12 -10.52 -6.68
CA VAL A 149 -6.78 -10.91 -7.14
C VAL A 149 -5.78 -9.99 -6.45
N PRO A 150 -5.19 -10.40 -5.30
CA PRO A 150 -4.15 -9.64 -4.63
C PRO A 150 -2.77 -9.87 -5.28
N GLU A 151 -1.85 -8.92 -5.09
CA GLU A 151 -0.43 -9.26 -5.20
C GLU A 151 -0.11 -10.33 -4.15
N SER A 152 0.39 -11.46 -4.65
CA SER A 152 0.66 -12.67 -3.86
C SER A 152 2.03 -13.23 -4.22
N ARG A 153 3.00 -12.34 -4.51
CA ARG A 153 4.37 -12.70 -4.92
C ARG A 153 5.04 -13.71 -3.99
N GLY A 154 4.81 -13.59 -2.68
CA GLY A 154 5.36 -14.53 -1.69
C GLY A 154 4.85 -15.97 -1.82
N ALA A 155 3.77 -16.17 -2.59
CA ALA A 155 3.23 -17.47 -2.94
C ALA A 155 3.68 -17.97 -4.33
N HIS A 156 4.61 -17.28 -4.99
CA HIS A 156 5.08 -17.58 -6.35
C HIS A 156 3.94 -17.79 -7.35
N SER A 157 2.86 -17.03 -7.20
CA SER A 157 1.64 -17.16 -8.01
C SER A 157 0.84 -15.86 -8.05
N VAL A 158 0.04 -15.68 -9.10
CA VAL A 158 -1.10 -14.75 -9.10
C VAL A 158 -2.32 -15.55 -8.68
N ARG A 159 -2.83 -15.28 -7.47
CA ARG A 159 -3.95 -16.04 -6.90
C ARG A 159 -5.30 -15.36 -7.11
N LEU A 160 -6.32 -16.17 -7.40
CA LEU A 160 -7.72 -15.76 -7.42
C LEU A 160 -8.43 -16.27 -6.16
N TYR A 161 -9.10 -15.34 -5.47
CA TYR A 161 -9.98 -15.63 -4.35
C TYR A 161 -11.42 -15.33 -4.73
N GLN A 162 -12.36 -16.10 -4.21
CA GLN A 162 -13.79 -15.87 -4.32
C GLN A 162 -14.40 -15.65 -2.94
N ALA A 163 -15.32 -14.69 -2.82
CA ALA A 163 -16.04 -14.49 -1.58
C ALA A 163 -17.10 -15.59 -1.40
N THR A 164 -16.99 -16.39 -0.35
CA THR A 164 -18.02 -17.37 0.06
C THR A 164 -19.13 -16.70 0.87
N LYS A 165 -18.77 -15.64 1.62
CA LYS A 165 -19.71 -14.77 2.34
C LYS A 165 -19.20 -13.34 2.25
N PHE A 166 -19.54 -12.67 1.16
CA PHE A 166 -19.15 -11.28 0.92
C PHE A 166 -19.67 -10.35 2.02
N PRO A 167 -18.87 -9.39 2.52
CA PRO A 167 -17.48 -9.08 2.16
C PRO A 167 -16.40 -9.78 3.01
N TYR A 168 -16.80 -10.67 3.93
CA TYR A 168 -15.96 -11.05 5.08
C TYR A 168 -15.20 -12.37 4.94
N HIS A 169 -15.59 -13.28 4.04
CA HIS A 169 -14.96 -14.59 3.89
C HIS A 169 -14.57 -14.82 2.44
N TRP A 170 -13.29 -15.12 2.25
CA TRP A 170 -12.65 -15.33 0.96
C TRP A 170 -11.96 -16.68 0.96
N THR A 171 -12.04 -17.39 -0.17
CA THR A 171 -11.37 -18.68 -0.36
C THR A 171 -10.57 -18.64 -1.64
N PHE A 172 -9.34 -19.17 -1.59
CA PHE A 172 -8.54 -19.43 -2.77
C PHE A 172 -9.29 -20.39 -3.71
N VAL A 173 -9.41 -20.03 -4.99
CA VAL A 173 -10.13 -20.83 -5.99
C VAL A 173 -9.30 -21.19 -7.22
N ALA A 174 -8.30 -20.39 -7.57
CA ALA A 174 -7.42 -20.70 -8.71
C ALA A 174 -6.07 -20.01 -8.62
N GLU A 175 -5.05 -20.66 -9.19
CA GLU A 175 -3.79 -20.02 -9.58
C GLU A 175 -3.94 -19.54 -11.04
N LEU A 176 -3.84 -18.23 -11.27
CA LEU A 176 -3.97 -17.64 -12.60
C LEU A 176 -2.66 -17.73 -13.39
N LEU A 177 -1.54 -17.51 -12.70
CA LEU A 177 -0.18 -17.57 -13.24
C LEU A 177 0.76 -18.12 -12.16
N THR A 178 1.76 -18.91 -12.55
CA THR A 178 2.86 -19.37 -11.69
C THR A 178 4.09 -18.48 -11.88
N GLY A 179 4.60 -17.84 -10.82
CA GLY A 179 5.81 -17.02 -10.85
C GLY A 179 5.79 -15.79 -9.93
N ASP A 180 6.84 -14.99 -10.01
CA ASP A 180 7.08 -13.83 -9.12
C ASP A 180 6.48 -12.53 -9.65
N TYR A 181 5.16 -12.50 -9.74
CA TYR A 181 4.41 -11.36 -10.26
C TYR A 181 4.07 -10.34 -9.16
N ALA A 182 3.79 -9.10 -9.57
CA ALA A 182 3.31 -8.03 -8.70
C ALA A 182 2.17 -7.24 -9.35
N ASP A 183 1.39 -6.57 -8.49
CA ASP A 183 0.32 -5.63 -8.83
C ASP A 183 -0.62 -6.11 -9.97
N PRO A 184 -1.30 -7.26 -9.83
CA PRO A 184 -2.16 -7.79 -10.88
C PRO A 184 -3.39 -6.89 -11.13
N SER A 185 -3.46 -6.29 -12.31
CA SER A 185 -4.61 -5.50 -12.77
C SER A 185 -5.31 -6.21 -13.93
N LEU A 186 -6.61 -6.42 -13.83
CA LEU A 186 -7.38 -7.15 -14.83
C LEU A 186 -8.66 -6.44 -15.28
N ILE A 187 -9.09 -6.76 -16.49
CA ILE A 187 -10.33 -6.27 -17.08
C ILE A 187 -10.93 -7.31 -18.03
N PHE A 188 -12.27 -7.40 -18.07
CA PHE A 188 -12.98 -8.18 -19.07
C PHE A 188 -13.43 -7.28 -20.22
N LYS A 189 -13.00 -7.57 -21.44
CA LYS A 189 -13.34 -6.82 -22.66
C LYS A 189 -13.43 -7.77 -23.84
N ASP A 190 -14.47 -7.60 -24.66
CA ASP A 190 -14.71 -8.35 -25.91
C ASP A 190 -14.65 -9.87 -25.73
N GLY A 191 -15.32 -10.36 -24.68
CA GLY A 191 -15.41 -11.80 -24.41
C GLY A 191 -14.15 -12.40 -23.78
N ARG A 192 -13.18 -11.58 -23.36
CA ARG A 192 -11.86 -12.04 -22.89
C ARG A 192 -11.42 -11.30 -21.63
N TRP A 193 -10.73 -12.01 -20.76
CA TRP A 193 -9.98 -11.42 -19.66
C TRP A 193 -8.58 -11.00 -20.12
N TRP A 194 -8.17 -9.82 -19.68
CA TRP A 194 -6.83 -9.27 -19.87
C TRP A 194 -6.22 -9.04 -18.50
N LEU A 195 -4.98 -9.48 -18.30
CA LEU A 195 -4.26 -9.38 -17.04
C LEU A 195 -2.90 -8.73 -17.27
N PHE A 196 -2.68 -7.61 -16.59
CA PHE A 196 -1.43 -6.87 -16.56
C PHE A 196 -0.74 -7.15 -15.23
N VAL A 197 0.53 -7.51 -15.28
CA VAL A 197 1.34 -7.82 -14.09
C VAL A 197 2.75 -7.28 -14.25
N LEU A 198 3.37 -6.93 -13.13
CA LEU A 198 4.80 -6.63 -13.09
C LEU A 198 5.60 -7.91 -12.90
N ASN A 199 6.42 -8.26 -13.89
CA ASN A 199 7.35 -9.39 -13.84
C ASN A 199 8.67 -8.99 -13.17
N PRO A 200 9.51 -9.97 -12.79
CA PRO A 200 10.89 -9.73 -12.40
C PRO A 200 11.66 -8.91 -13.45
N GLY A 201 12.50 -7.98 -12.99
CA GLY A 201 13.26 -7.08 -13.87
C GLY A 201 12.49 -5.84 -14.34
N ASP A 202 11.43 -5.44 -13.62
CA ASP A 202 10.63 -4.23 -13.90
C ASP A 202 10.00 -4.25 -15.30
N LYS A 203 9.37 -5.37 -15.65
CA LYS A 203 8.73 -5.57 -16.95
C LYS A 203 7.20 -5.64 -16.80
N LEU A 204 6.47 -4.87 -17.62
CA LEU A 204 5.01 -5.01 -17.70
C LEU A 204 4.70 -6.16 -18.64
N ALA A 205 4.11 -7.23 -18.14
CA ALA A 205 3.64 -8.33 -18.96
C ALA A 205 2.12 -8.27 -19.14
N LEU A 206 1.65 -8.86 -20.24
CA LEU A 206 0.24 -8.94 -20.58
C LEU A 206 -0.13 -10.40 -20.86
N TYR A 207 -1.19 -10.86 -20.22
CA TYR A 207 -1.78 -12.18 -20.42
C TYR A 207 -3.26 -12.04 -20.77
N TYR A 208 -3.81 -13.07 -21.42
CA TYR A 208 -5.23 -13.13 -21.70
C TYR A 208 -5.83 -14.53 -21.52
N ALA A 209 -7.12 -14.60 -21.22
CA ALA A 209 -7.84 -15.87 -21.05
C ALA A 209 -9.32 -15.75 -21.47
N GLY A 210 -9.90 -16.85 -21.95
CA GLY A 210 -11.34 -16.92 -22.26
C GLY A 210 -12.21 -17.07 -21.02
N ASP A 211 -11.69 -17.73 -19.98
CA ASP A 211 -12.33 -17.83 -18.66
C ASP A 211 -11.43 -17.18 -17.59
N LEU A 212 -12.04 -16.73 -16.49
CA LEU A 212 -11.34 -16.07 -15.39
C LEU A 212 -10.30 -17.00 -14.73
N GLN A 213 -10.61 -18.29 -14.62
CA GLN A 213 -9.70 -19.28 -14.03
C GLN A 213 -8.65 -19.79 -15.03
N GLY A 214 -8.67 -19.30 -16.27
CA GLY A 214 -7.73 -19.66 -17.32
C GLY A 214 -8.25 -20.72 -18.30
N PRO A 215 -7.36 -21.36 -19.07
CA PRO A 215 -5.91 -21.13 -19.06
C PRO A 215 -5.56 -19.71 -19.50
N TRP A 216 -4.49 -19.16 -18.92
CA TRP A 216 -3.94 -17.85 -19.27
C TRP A 216 -2.79 -18.01 -20.27
N THR A 217 -2.86 -17.24 -21.35
CA THR A 217 -1.85 -17.21 -22.41
C THR A 217 -1.11 -15.89 -22.37
N GLU A 218 0.22 -15.93 -22.36
CA GLU A 218 1.03 -14.72 -22.49
C GLU A 218 0.81 -14.09 -23.87
N HIS A 219 0.58 -12.79 -23.89
CA HIS A 219 0.35 -12.05 -25.11
C HIS A 219 1.64 -11.99 -25.96
N PRO A 220 1.60 -12.12 -27.30
CA PRO A 220 2.80 -12.10 -28.14
C PRO A 220 3.64 -10.81 -28.07
N ALA A 221 3.02 -9.68 -27.71
CA ALA A 221 3.72 -8.42 -27.48
C ALA A 221 4.32 -8.28 -26.06
N SER A 222 4.12 -9.27 -25.17
CA SER A 222 4.71 -9.28 -23.84
C SER A 222 6.22 -9.57 -23.90
N PRO A 223 7.05 -8.93 -23.06
CA PRO A 223 6.70 -7.84 -22.16
C PRO A 223 6.42 -6.54 -22.94
N LEU A 224 5.34 -5.85 -22.58
CA LEU A 224 4.94 -4.58 -23.18
C LEU A 224 5.96 -3.47 -22.90
N ILE A 225 6.57 -3.51 -21.71
CA ILE A 225 7.54 -2.51 -21.24
C ILE A 225 8.66 -3.27 -20.54
N THR A 226 9.91 -2.87 -20.78
CA THR A 226 11.09 -3.41 -20.08
C THR A 226 11.98 -2.30 -19.54
N GLY A 227 12.30 -2.35 -18.26
CA GLY A 227 13.33 -1.48 -17.65
C GLY A 227 12.91 -0.04 -17.35
N ASP A 228 11.67 0.37 -17.67
CA ASP A 228 11.15 1.69 -17.32
C ASP A 228 10.26 1.64 -16.07
N LYS A 229 10.87 1.93 -14.92
CA LYS A 229 10.21 2.02 -13.61
C LYS A 229 9.18 3.14 -13.50
N LYS A 230 9.07 4.06 -14.46
CA LYS A 230 8.06 5.13 -14.44
C LYS A 230 6.70 4.64 -14.91
N ILE A 231 6.65 3.56 -15.70
CA ILE A 231 5.46 3.18 -16.47
C ILE A 231 5.16 1.67 -16.50
N SER A 232 6.10 0.83 -16.04
CA SER A 232 5.97 -0.64 -16.05
C SER A 232 5.10 -1.21 -14.93
N ARG A 233 5.06 -0.59 -13.75
CA ARG A 233 4.31 -1.11 -12.61
C ARG A 233 2.84 -0.67 -12.68
N PRO A 234 1.86 -1.59 -12.63
CA PRO A 234 0.44 -1.23 -12.52
C PRO A 234 0.17 -0.36 -11.29
N GLY A 235 -0.78 0.58 -11.42
CA GLY A 235 -1.09 1.57 -10.38
C GLY A 235 -2.57 1.58 -9.96
N GLY A 236 -3.23 0.44 -10.08
CA GLY A 236 -4.63 0.22 -9.70
C GLY A 236 -5.50 -0.37 -10.81
N ARG A 237 -6.82 -0.19 -10.74
CA ARG A 237 -7.80 -0.83 -11.64
C ARG A 237 -7.73 -0.25 -13.05
N LEU A 238 -7.79 -1.08 -14.09
CA LEU A 238 -8.06 -0.58 -15.45
C LEU A 238 -9.51 -0.10 -15.57
N THR A 239 -9.75 1.07 -16.17
CA THR A 239 -11.13 1.60 -16.31
C THR A 239 -11.55 1.76 -17.76
N MET A 240 -12.84 1.56 -18.00
CA MET A 240 -13.47 1.95 -19.27
C MET A 240 -13.94 3.39 -19.19
N PHE A 241 -13.50 4.23 -20.12
CA PHE A 241 -14.03 5.58 -20.30
C PHE A 241 -14.18 5.88 -21.79
N ARG A 242 -15.40 6.24 -22.21
CA ARG A 242 -15.74 6.48 -23.63
C ARG A 242 -15.23 5.36 -24.55
N GLU A 243 -15.54 4.12 -24.17
CA GLU A 243 -15.15 2.89 -24.89
C GLU A 243 -13.64 2.62 -25.00
N LYS A 244 -12.80 3.42 -24.34
CA LYS A 244 -11.36 3.21 -24.25
C LYS A 244 -10.97 2.70 -22.88
N ILE A 245 -9.96 1.83 -22.83
CA ILE A 245 -9.38 1.35 -21.58
C ILE A 245 -8.30 2.34 -21.15
N ILE A 246 -8.34 2.75 -19.88
CA ILE A 246 -7.29 3.53 -19.24
C ILE A 246 -6.52 2.62 -18.30
N ARG A 247 -5.20 2.54 -18.50
CA ARG A 247 -4.25 1.84 -17.64
C ARG A 247 -3.52 2.87 -16.78
N TYR A 248 -3.41 2.61 -15.48
CA TYR A 248 -2.62 3.45 -14.57
C TYR A 248 -1.27 2.81 -14.30
N ALA A 249 -0.22 3.63 -14.23
CA ALA A 249 1.13 3.17 -13.95
C ALA A 249 1.75 3.93 -12.77
N GLN A 250 2.27 3.18 -11.81
CA GLN A 250 3.01 3.71 -10.69
C GLN A 250 4.39 4.23 -11.15
N MET A 251 4.71 5.44 -10.72
CA MET A 251 6.07 5.97 -10.87
C MET A 251 6.98 5.45 -9.76
N GLY A 252 7.88 4.53 -10.10
CA GLY A 252 8.88 3.94 -9.21
C GLY A 252 10.16 4.77 -9.01
N VAL A 253 10.38 5.82 -9.81
CA VAL A 253 11.56 6.70 -9.75
C VAL A 253 11.16 8.19 -9.74
N PRO A 254 11.94 9.08 -9.08
CA PRO A 254 13.17 8.81 -8.32
C PRO A 254 12.92 8.16 -6.95
N THR A 255 11.66 8.08 -6.51
CA THR A 255 11.28 7.37 -5.28
C THR A 255 10.10 6.46 -5.57
N TYR A 256 10.08 5.26 -4.98
CA TYR A 256 8.97 4.32 -5.06
C TYR A 256 7.63 5.01 -4.76
N GLY A 257 6.69 4.95 -5.70
CA GLY A 257 5.38 5.58 -5.60
C GLY A 257 5.45 7.09 -5.49
N GLY A 258 6.19 7.74 -6.40
CA GLY A 258 6.31 9.21 -6.45
C GLY A 258 5.10 9.91 -7.07
N GLY A 259 4.35 9.19 -7.90
CA GLY A 259 3.19 9.67 -8.63
C GLY A 259 2.56 8.54 -9.44
N LEU A 260 1.52 8.89 -10.18
CA LEU A 260 0.74 7.97 -11.00
C LEU A 260 0.52 8.57 -12.40
N ARG A 261 0.76 7.77 -13.44
CA ARG A 261 0.55 8.13 -14.85
C ARG A 261 -0.64 7.36 -15.42
N ALA A 262 -1.25 7.88 -16.47
CA ALA A 262 -2.39 7.27 -17.14
C ALA A 262 -2.11 7.09 -18.64
N PHE A 263 -2.49 5.92 -19.16
CA PHE A 263 -2.29 5.50 -20.54
C PHE A 263 -3.62 5.10 -21.13
N GLN A 264 -3.93 5.59 -22.33
CA GLN A 264 -5.06 5.08 -23.10
C GLN A 264 -4.57 3.91 -23.94
N ILE A 265 -5.26 2.77 -23.84
CA ILE A 265 -5.04 1.63 -24.73
C ILE A 265 -5.82 1.88 -26.02
N ASP A 266 -5.10 2.01 -27.13
CA ASP A 266 -5.66 2.29 -28.45
C ASP A 266 -6.08 1.01 -29.17
N GLU A 267 -5.34 -0.07 -28.94
CA GLU A 267 -5.55 -1.37 -29.57
C GLU A 267 -5.21 -2.49 -28.57
N LEU A 268 -6.16 -3.42 -28.41
CA LEU A 268 -6.04 -4.58 -27.54
C LEU A 268 -6.69 -5.78 -28.23
N THR A 269 -5.87 -6.58 -28.90
CA THR A 269 -6.28 -7.85 -29.50
C THR A 269 -5.38 -8.97 -28.98
N THR A 270 -5.59 -10.22 -29.40
CA THR A 270 -4.73 -11.33 -28.97
C THR A 270 -3.36 -11.36 -29.67
N THR A 271 -3.13 -10.46 -30.62
CA THR A 271 -1.89 -10.37 -31.41
C THR A 271 -1.27 -8.98 -31.43
N THR A 272 -2.03 -7.93 -31.09
CA THR A 272 -1.59 -6.53 -31.16
C THR A 272 -1.91 -5.78 -29.88
N TYR A 273 -0.97 -4.94 -29.45
CA TYR A 273 -1.12 -4.02 -28.32
C TYR A 273 -0.55 -2.65 -28.68
N ARG A 274 -1.30 -1.58 -28.41
CA ARG A 274 -0.80 -0.20 -28.49
C ARG A 274 -1.46 0.65 -27.42
N GLU A 275 -0.65 1.48 -26.76
CA GLU A 275 -1.11 2.52 -25.85
C GLU A 275 -0.33 3.81 -26.07
N HIS A 276 -0.88 4.92 -25.59
CA HIS A 276 -0.14 6.17 -25.46
C HIS A 276 -0.40 6.81 -24.08
N GLU A 277 0.59 7.55 -23.58
CA GLU A 277 0.44 8.31 -22.34
C GLU A 277 -0.52 9.48 -22.56
N LEU A 278 -1.46 9.67 -21.62
CA LEU A 278 -2.35 10.82 -21.64
C LEU A 278 -1.58 12.10 -21.29
N PRO A 279 -1.87 13.24 -21.95
CA PRO A 279 -1.17 14.51 -21.71
C PRO A 279 -1.40 15.08 -20.30
N GLN A 280 -2.41 14.59 -19.58
CA GLN A 280 -2.68 14.92 -18.17
C GLN A 280 -1.72 14.24 -17.19
N SER A 281 -0.90 13.29 -17.65
CA SER A 281 0.04 12.59 -16.79
C SER A 281 1.17 13.51 -16.29
N PRO A 282 1.60 13.41 -15.02
CA PRO A 282 1.07 12.51 -13.99
C PRO A 282 -0.29 12.98 -13.47
N ILE A 283 -1.22 12.04 -13.31
CA ILE A 283 -2.58 12.31 -12.83
C ILE A 283 -2.67 12.41 -11.30
N LEU A 284 -1.70 11.82 -10.58
CA LEU A 284 -1.52 11.98 -9.14
C LEU A 284 -0.04 12.16 -8.82
N SER A 285 0.28 12.95 -7.80
CA SER A 285 1.64 13.24 -7.36
C SER A 285 1.67 13.70 -5.91
N GLY A 286 2.87 13.70 -5.31
CA GLY A 286 3.03 14.21 -3.95
C GLY A 286 2.68 15.70 -3.84
N SER A 287 1.84 16.06 -2.88
CA SER A 287 1.37 17.44 -2.69
C SER A 287 2.40 18.38 -2.05
N GLY A 288 3.55 17.83 -1.62
CA GLY A 288 4.57 18.54 -0.85
C GLY A 288 4.26 18.72 0.64
N LYS A 289 3.03 18.47 1.09
CA LYS A 289 2.59 18.67 2.49
C LYS A 289 1.58 17.62 2.97
N GLY A 290 1.47 17.45 4.29
CA GLY A 290 0.46 16.57 4.88
C GLY A 290 0.64 15.06 4.58
N TRP A 291 -0.48 14.36 4.45
CA TRP A 291 -0.58 12.89 4.38
C TRP A 291 -0.02 12.29 3.08
N ASN A 292 -0.11 13.02 1.96
CA ASN A 292 0.42 12.63 0.65
C ASN A 292 1.63 13.49 0.23
N ALA A 293 2.37 14.05 1.18
CA ALA A 293 3.46 14.99 0.91
C ALA A 293 4.55 14.46 -0.03
N LYS A 294 4.76 13.14 -0.08
CA LYS A 294 5.90 12.50 -0.76
C LYS A 294 5.53 11.67 -1.98
N GLY A 295 4.25 11.46 -2.25
CA GLY A 295 3.81 10.69 -3.41
C GLY A 295 2.42 10.09 -3.22
N MET A 296 1.90 9.52 -4.29
CA MET A 296 0.63 8.79 -4.41
C MET A 296 0.86 7.78 -5.52
N HIS A 297 0.52 6.50 -5.33
CA HIS A 297 0.85 5.48 -6.32
C HIS A 297 -0.30 4.59 -6.74
N HIS A 298 -1.43 4.67 -6.06
CA HIS A 298 -2.60 3.86 -6.34
C HIS A 298 -3.83 4.70 -6.67
N ILE A 299 -4.65 4.23 -7.61
CA ILE A 299 -6.02 4.70 -7.80
C ILE A 299 -6.98 3.55 -8.15
N ASP A 300 -8.16 3.54 -7.55
CA ASP A 300 -9.29 2.74 -8.04
C ASP A 300 -10.49 3.65 -8.34
N PRO A 301 -10.69 4.07 -9.61
CA PRO A 301 -11.75 4.98 -9.99
C PRO A 301 -13.04 4.26 -10.43
N HIS A 302 -14.18 4.80 -10.01
CA HIS A 302 -15.52 4.32 -10.34
C HIS A 302 -16.36 5.47 -10.88
N GLN A 303 -17.04 5.23 -12.00
CA GLN A 303 -18.02 6.17 -12.52
C GLN A 303 -19.32 6.03 -11.73
N ILE A 304 -19.78 7.12 -11.12
CA ILE A 304 -21.03 7.14 -10.34
C ILE A 304 -22.18 7.76 -11.12
N LYS A 305 -21.90 8.75 -11.99
CA LYS A 305 -22.84 9.30 -12.98
C LYS A 305 -22.09 9.73 -14.24
N THR A 306 -22.81 10.17 -15.26
CA THR A 306 -22.21 10.82 -16.44
C THR A 306 -21.33 11.98 -16.00
N ASN A 307 -20.04 11.93 -16.37
CA ASN A 307 -19.01 12.91 -15.99
C ASN A 307 -18.82 13.10 -14.47
N GLU A 308 -19.17 12.10 -13.66
CA GLU A 308 -18.98 12.14 -12.21
C GLU A 308 -18.30 10.84 -11.78
N TRP A 309 -17.09 10.97 -11.26
CA TRP A 309 -16.24 9.88 -10.83
C TRP A 309 -15.86 10.05 -9.37
N ILE A 310 -15.73 8.91 -8.68
CA ILE A 310 -15.15 8.81 -7.35
C ILE A 310 -13.97 7.85 -7.41
N ALA A 311 -12.92 8.10 -6.66
CA ALA A 311 -11.76 7.23 -6.61
C ALA A 311 -11.21 7.12 -5.20
N CYS A 312 -10.88 5.91 -4.76
CA CYS A 312 -9.96 5.75 -3.64
C CYS A 312 -8.53 5.80 -4.14
N VAL A 313 -7.67 6.47 -3.38
CA VAL A 313 -6.25 6.67 -3.66
C VAL A 313 -5.46 6.52 -2.38
N ASP A 314 -4.17 6.22 -2.51
CA ASP A 314 -3.24 6.31 -1.40
C ASP A 314 -2.33 7.53 -1.47
N GLY A 315 -1.61 7.75 -0.37
CA GLY A 315 -0.69 8.86 -0.24
C GLY A 315 0.42 8.56 0.75
N LYS A 316 1.63 8.95 0.37
CA LYS A 316 2.87 8.74 1.08
C LYS A 316 3.27 9.98 1.86
N THR A 317 3.66 9.80 3.11
CA THR A 317 4.40 10.81 3.86
C THR A 317 5.50 10.20 4.72
N ARG A 318 6.26 11.04 5.42
CA ARG A 318 7.28 10.61 6.39
C ARG A 318 6.89 11.02 7.79
N VAL A 319 6.81 10.05 8.68
CA VAL A 319 6.56 10.27 10.11
C VAL A 319 7.80 9.94 10.93
N LYS A 320 7.96 10.63 12.07
CA LYS A 320 8.98 10.28 13.06
C LYS A 320 8.42 9.18 13.95
N VAL A 321 9.10 8.05 14.01
CA VAL A 321 8.74 6.91 14.86
C VAL A 321 9.87 6.65 15.84
N PHE A 322 9.53 6.38 17.10
CA PHE A 322 10.49 6.02 18.13
C PHE A 322 10.90 4.54 17.96
N ASP A 323 12.18 4.29 17.72
CA ASP A 323 12.82 2.98 17.46
C ASP A 323 13.71 2.56 18.64
N GLY A 324 13.15 2.62 19.84
CA GLY A 324 13.86 2.20 21.06
C GLY A 324 14.07 0.69 21.15
N LYS A 325 13.10 -0.11 20.67
CA LYS A 325 13.09 -1.57 20.81
C LYS A 325 13.97 -2.27 19.78
N ASP A 326 13.86 -1.96 18.47
CA ASP A 326 14.68 -2.63 17.45
C ASP A 326 16.17 -2.27 17.60
N ARG A 327 16.50 -1.12 18.19
CA ARG A 327 17.89 -0.78 18.55
C ARG A 327 18.43 -1.64 19.69
N ILE A 328 17.64 -1.90 20.74
CA ILE A 328 18.05 -2.83 21.82
C ILE A 328 18.23 -4.22 21.23
N ASP A 329 17.28 -4.72 20.44
CA ASP A 329 17.36 -6.07 19.88
C ASP A 329 18.58 -6.22 18.95
N ARG A 330 18.87 -5.23 18.10
CA ARG A 330 20.11 -5.21 17.29
C ARG A 330 21.38 -5.09 18.12
N MET A 331 21.35 -4.35 19.23
CA MET A 331 22.51 -4.20 20.12
C MET A 331 22.76 -5.48 20.93
N VAL A 332 21.71 -6.13 21.43
CA VAL A 332 21.75 -7.45 22.10
C VAL A 332 22.29 -8.50 21.12
N GLN A 333 21.84 -8.51 19.87
CA GLN A 333 22.35 -9.43 18.85
C GLN A 333 23.82 -9.18 18.52
N LYS A 334 24.26 -7.92 18.42
CA LYS A 334 25.68 -7.58 18.22
C LYS A 334 26.56 -7.97 19.41
N VAL A 335 26.09 -7.77 20.64
CA VAL A 335 26.81 -8.17 21.87
C VAL A 335 26.92 -9.70 21.95
N LYS A 336 25.84 -10.44 21.65
CA LYS A 336 25.87 -11.91 21.59
C LYS A 336 26.87 -12.44 20.55
N LYS A 337 27.09 -11.72 19.45
CA LYS A 337 28.08 -12.06 18.41
C LYS A 337 29.52 -11.70 18.77
N PHE A 338 29.72 -10.84 19.77
CA PHE A 338 31.05 -10.44 20.28
C PHE A 338 31.51 -11.29 21.48
N ILE A 339 30.59 -12.04 22.09
CA ILE A 339 30.81 -12.92 23.25
C ILE A 339 30.93 -14.40 22.82
N LYS A 340 30.69 -14.71 21.55
CA LYS A 340 31.14 -15.94 20.88
C LYS A 340 32.46 -15.66 20.17
#